data_AF-A0A839H455-F1
#
_entry.id   AF-A0A839H455-F1
#
_cell.length_a   1.000
_cell.length_b   1.000
_cell.length_c   1.000
_cell.angle_alpha   90.00
_cell.angle_beta   90.00
_cell.angle_gamma   90.00
#
_symmetry.space_group_name_H-M   'P 1'
#
loop_
_entity.id
_entity.type
_entity.pdbx_description
1 polymer ?
#
loop_
_entity_poly.entity_id
_entity_poly.type
_entity_poly.pdbx_seq_one_letter_code
_entity_poly.pdbx_strand_id
1 'polypeptide(L)'
;MTEEIIKLNKENQALLDQVNSLYPEGSVFVQFHGDKSGYVRHDQATQQTIPGALVIIVTDLTAPNYTASHELLHLLMLLKGFPQIFFQLSLGDKELDEQMMIMSTDLYNVAMHRVVVAEQRKHGFINDQIEEEYLKGIEHTLTPEKEEDDERTLRLLTLLDALVFYGDNLSKYEKVLEEKYPLALAAAKKIYAEITSKPIKSPFDMRRSIIKIYSLFDQQMQDWGLPALHNNEYTTLSPVLSERQLRLEMRQVFEIYHSDMKERGTDKRAYVGLRRSDGQNSFTLPTPANNAPEEFKKIYDQPVKEFLEQNSVPYIVRK
;
A
#
# COMPACT_ATOMS: atom_id res chain seq x y z
N MET A 1 -10.44 13.14 -37.11
CA MET A 1 -9.89 11.86 -36.60
C MET A 1 -10.96 11.27 -35.72
N THR A 2 -11.46 10.08 -36.03
CA THR A 2 -12.39 9.35 -35.17
C THR A 2 -11.64 8.92 -33.92
N GLU A 3 -11.99 9.46 -32.76
CA GLU A 3 -11.51 8.96 -31.47
C GLU A 3 -11.86 7.48 -31.35
N GLU A 4 -10.85 6.63 -31.19
CA GLU A 4 -11.05 5.22 -30.92
C GLU A 4 -11.72 5.10 -29.54
N ILE A 5 -12.98 4.65 -29.51
CA ILE A 5 -13.70 4.49 -28.24
C ILE A 5 -13.14 3.27 -27.53
N ILE A 6 -12.22 3.50 -26.58
CA ILE A 6 -11.69 2.47 -25.70
C ILE A 6 -12.79 2.02 -24.74
N LYS A 7 -12.93 0.70 -24.60
CA LYS A 7 -13.90 0.06 -23.70
C LYS A 7 -13.22 -1.01 -22.87
N LEU A 8 -13.81 -1.30 -21.71
CA LEU A 8 -13.45 -2.46 -20.93
C LEU A 8 -13.71 -3.73 -21.75
N ASN A 9 -12.78 -4.67 -21.69
CA ASN A 9 -13.01 -6.02 -22.19
C ASN A 9 -14.00 -6.77 -21.28
N LYS A 10 -14.38 -7.98 -21.69
CA LYS A 10 -15.38 -8.78 -20.98
C LYS A 10 -14.97 -9.10 -19.54
N GLU A 11 -13.71 -9.43 -19.35
CA GLU A 11 -13.14 -9.80 -18.05
C GLU A 11 -13.14 -8.60 -17.09
N ASN A 12 -12.78 -7.41 -17.57
CA ASN A 12 -12.85 -6.18 -16.78
C ASN A 12 -14.27 -5.73 -16.49
N GLN A 13 -15.20 -5.93 -17.43
CA GLN A 13 -16.60 -5.65 -17.16
C GLN A 13 -17.13 -6.54 -16.04
N ALA A 14 -16.80 -7.84 -16.05
CA ALA A 14 -17.19 -8.75 -14.98
C ALA A 14 -16.56 -8.37 -13.63
N LEU A 15 -15.30 -7.90 -13.63
CA LEU A 15 -14.63 -7.40 -12.43
C LEU A 15 -15.30 -6.11 -11.91
N LEU A 16 -15.65 -5.19 -12.80
CA LEU A 16 -16.38 -3.96 -12.45
C LEU A 16 -17.77 -4.29 -11.86
N ASP A 17 -18.48 -5.25 -12.44
CA ASP A 17 -19.78 -5.71 -11.93
C ASP A 17 -19.64 -6.32 -10.52
N GLN A 18 -18.57 -7.08 -10.28
CA GLN A 18 -18.27 -7.62 -8.95
C GLN A 18 -17.98 -6.50 -7.94
N VAL A 19 -17.17 -5.51 -8.30
CA VAL A 19 -16.90 -4.34 -7.47
C VAL A 19 -18.20 -3.60 -7.15
N ASN A 20 -19.02 -3.32 -8.15
CA ASN A 20 -20.31 -2.65 -8.01
C ASN A 20 -21.28 -3.42 -7.09
N SER A 21 -21.27 -4.75 -7.12
CA SER A 21 -22.11 -5.57 -6.24
C SER A 21 -21.76 -5.44 -4.74
N LEU A 22 -20.56 -4.97 -4.42
CA LEU A 22 -20.05 -4.81 -3.06
C LEU A 22 -19.94 -3.34 -2.63
N TYR A 23 -20.00 -2.39 -3.56
CA TYR A 23 -19.79 -0.98 -3.27
C TYR A 23 -21.04 -0.38 -2.56
N PRO A 24 -20.89 0.15 -1.33
CA PRO A 24 -22.06 0.53 -0.51
C PRO A 24 -22.67 1.89 -0.89
N GLU A 25 -21.90 2.78 -1.52
CA GLU A 25 -22.26 4.19 -1.71
C GLU A 25 -22.70 4.53 -3.14
N GLY A 26 -23.13 3.53 -3.92
CA GLY A 26 -23.64 3.71 -5.28
C GLY A 26 -22.86 2.90 -6.30
N SER A 27 -22.32 3.55 -7.34
CA SER A 27 -21.67 2.85 -8.47
C SER A 27 -20.23 3.30 -8.72
N VAL A 28 -19.42 2.34 -9.14
CA VAL A 28 -18.07 2.54 -9.67
C VAL A 28 -18.14 2.60 -11.20
N PHE A 29 -17.41 3.55 -11.79
CA PHE A 29 -17.26 3.72 -13.22
C PHE A 29 -15.79 3.72 -13.61
N VAL A 30 -15.49 3.25 -14.81
CA VAL A 30 -14.17 3.38 -15.43
C VAL A 30 -14.28 4.27 -16.66
N GLN A 31 -13.41 5.27 -16.74
CA GLN A 31 -13.27 6.18 -17.86
C GLN A 31 -11.84 6.11 -18.39
N PHE A 32 -11.69 6.37 -19.69
CA PHE A 32 -10.40 6.39 -20.38
C PHE A 32 -10.17 7.80 -20.88
N HIS A 33 -9.12 8.46 -20.37
CA HIS A 33 -8.79 9.82 -20.75
C HIS A 33 -7.27 10.01 -20.71
N GLY A 34 -6.60 9.94 -21.86
CA GLY A 34 -5.16 10.13 -21.90
C GLY A 34 -4.55 9.81 -23.25
N ASP A 35 -3.22 9.86 -23.30
CA ASP A 35 -2.40 9.48 -24.46
C ASP A 35 -1.74 8.11 -24.23
N LYS A 36 -1.02 7.60 -25.24
CA LYS A 36 -0.23 6.36 -25.12
C LYS A 36 1.25 6.72 -24.91
N SER A 37 1.79 6.53 -23.70
CA SER A 37 3.23 6.74 -23.44
C SER A 37 4.13 5.65 -24.05
N GLY A 38 3.58 4.47 -24.35
CA GLY A 38 4.34 3.33 -24.86
C GLY A 38 5.02 2.47 -23.78
N TYR A 39 4.66 2.69 -22.52
CA TYR A 39 5.05 1.87 -21.37
C TYR A 39 3.92 1.80 -20.34
N VAL A 40 3.99 0.84 -19.42
CA VAL A 40 3.02 0.71 -18.33
C VAL A 40 3.67 0.96 -16.96
N ARG A 41 2.93 1.63 -16.09
CA ARG A 41 3.24 1.86 -14.67
C ARG A 41 1.95 1.83 -13.85
N HIS A 42 2.08 1.73 -12.53
CA HIS A 42 0.94 1.61 -11.63
C HIS A 42 0.31 2.98 -11.28
N ASP A 43 0.94 4.10 -11.64
CA ASP A 43 0.49 5.48 -11.40
C ASP A 43 -0.35 6.07 -12.56
N GLN A 44 -0.69 5.26 -13.57
CA GLN A 44 -1.38 5.69 -14.80
C GLN A 44 -2.91 5.68 -14.69
N ALA A 45 -3.43 5.87 -13.48
CA ALA A 45 -4.84 6.08 -13.22
C ALA A 45 -5.03 7.03 -12.03
N THR A 46 -6.17 7.71 -12.01
CA THR A 46 -6.61 8.54 -10.90
C THR A 46 -8.01 8.14 -10.47
N GLN A 47 -8.37 8.42 -9.21
CA GLN A 47 -9.68 8.12 -8.66
C GLN A 47 -10.36 9.41 -8.20
N GLN A 48 -11.62 9.58 -8.58
CA GLN A 48 -12.46 10.69 -8.15
C GLN A 48 -13.73 10.18 -7.47
N THR A 49 -13.96 10.60 -6.23
CA THR A 49 -15.24 10.34 -5.56
C THR A 49 -16.19 11.51 -5.81
N ILE A 50 -17.38 11.21 -6.29
CA ILE A 50 -18.49 12.16 -6.48
C ILE A 50 -19.72 11.64 -5.72
N PRO A 51 -20.74 12.48 -5.43
CA PRO A 51 -21.93 12.02 -4.73
C PRO A 51 -22.57 10.81 -5.43
N GLY A 52 -22.59 9.66 -4.73
CA GLY A 52 -23.17 8.42 -5.23
C GLY A 52 -22.31 7.60 -6.20
N ALA A 53 -21.04 7.99 -6.43
CA ALA A 53 -20.17 7.25 -7.33
C ALA A 53 -18.67 7.43 -7.08
N LEU A 54 -17.90 6.42 -7.51
CA LEU A 54 -16.45 6.50 -7.65
C LEU A 54 -16.08 6.34 -9.14
N VAL A 55 -15.25 7.24 -9.65
CA VAL A 55 -14.80 7.21 -11.04
C VAL A 55 -13.31 6.92 -11.07
N ILE A 56 -12.93 5.80 -11.67
CA ILE A 56 -11.55 5.46 -12.01
C ILE A 56 -11.28 6.03 -13.40
N ILE A 57 -10.31 6.93 -13.51
CA ILE A 57 -9.91 7.57 -14.75
C ILE A 57 -8.53 7.02 -15.13
N VAL A 58 -8.48 6.18 -16.15
CA VAL A 58 -7.24 5.67 -16.74
C VAL A 58 -6.62 6.78 -17.57
N THR A 59 -5.42 7.23 -17.19
CA THR A 59 -4.73 8.40 -17.75
C THR A 59 -3.68 8.06 -18.80
N ASP A 60 -3.37 6.77 -18.99
CA ASP A 60 -2.54 6.28 -20.09
C ASP A 60 -3.24 5.15 -20.84
N LEU A 61 -3.28 5.26 -22.18
CA LEU A 61 -4.01 4.35 -23.06
C LEU A 61 -3.11 3.32 -23.74
N THR A 62 -1.86 3.13 -23.28
CA THR A 62 -0.94 2.10 -23.77
C THR A 62 -1.52 0.71 -23.52
N ALA A 63 -1.95 0.44 -22.27
CA ALA A 63 -2.59 -0.82 -21.88
C ALA A 63 -3.81 -0.58 -20.97
N PRO A 64 -4.89 0.05 -21.48
CA PRO A 64 -5.97 0.59 -20.65
C PRO A 64 -6.72 -0.49 -19.87
N ASN A 65 -6.85 -1.70 -20.41
CA ASN A 65 -7.48 -2.82 -19.71
C ASN A 65 -6.60 -3.39 -18.60
N TYR A 66 -5.27 -3.38 -18.76
CA TYR A 66 -4.34 -3.73 -17.69
C TYR A 66 -4.49 -2.73 -16.53
N THR A 67 -4.41 -1.43 -16.82
CA THR A 67 -4.52 -0.37 -15.81
C THR A 67 -5.90 -0.37 -15.13
N ALA A 68 -6.99 -0.50 -15.88
CA ALA A 68 -8.33 -0.58 -15.29
C ALA A 68 -8.49 -1.80 -14.36
N SER A 69 -7.98 -2.98 -14.77
CA SER A 69 -8.03 -4.18 -13.93
C SER A 69 -7.23 -4.01 -12.62
N HIS A 70 -6.12 -3.28 -12.68
CA HIS A 70 -5.26 -2.99 -11.54
C HIS A 70 -6.01 -2.22 -10.45
N GLU A 71 -6.61 -1.09 -10.83
CA GLU A 71 -7.40 -0.23 -9.93
C GLU A 71 -8.63 -0.95 -9.37
N LEU A 72 -9.35 -1.67 -10.23
CA LEU A 72 -10.54 -2.42 -9.81
C LEU A 72 -10.20 -3.54 -8.81
N LEU A 73 -9.04 -4.21 -8.96
CA LEU A 73 -8.60 -5.23 -8.02
C LEU A 73 -8.20 -4.63 -6.67
N HIS A 74 -7.51 -3.49 -6.65
CA HIS A 74 -7.24 -2.76 -5.40
C HIS A 74 -8.54 -2.39 -4.68
N LEU A 75 -9.51 -1.85 -5.40
CA LEU A 75 -10.83 -1.51 -4.84
C LEU A 75 -11.58 -2.75 -4.35
N LEU A 76 -11.53 -3.85 -5.10
CA LEU A 76 -12.14 -5.11 -4.68
C LEU A 76 -11.50 -5.65 -3.39
N MET A 77 -10.19 -5.50 -3.21
CA MET A 77 -9.50 -5.90 -1.98
C MET A 77 -9.94 -5.04 -0.80
N LEU A 78 -10.06 -3.71 -0.98
CA LEU A 78 -10.63 -2.82 0.02
C LEU A 78 -12.03 -3.28 0.44
N LEU A 79 -12.93 -3.52 -0.52
CA LEU A 79 -14.31 -3.97 -0.26
C LEU A 79 -14.39 -5.35 0.39
N LYS A 80 -13.38 -6.21 0.19
CA LYS A 80 -13.26 -7.51 0.86
C LYS A 80 -12.64 -7.44 2.26
N GLY A 81 -12.39 -6.23 2.78
CA GLY A 81 -11.87 -6.02 4.12
C GLY A 81 -10.39 -6.37 4.24
N PHE A 82 -9.58 -6.08 3.21
CA PHE A 82 -8.13 -6.11 3.36
C PHE A 82 -7.63 -4.86 4.12
N PRO A 83 -6.51 -4.99 4.86
CA PRO A 83 -5.96 -3.90 5.67
C PRO A 83 -5.71 -2.64 4.82
N GLN A 84 -5.89 -1.47 5.43
CA GLN A 84 -5.72 -0.16 4.80
C GLN A 84 -4.73 0.67 5.60
N ILE A 85 -3.99 1.54 4.91
CA ILE A 85 -3.09 2.51 5.53
C ILE A 85 -3.74 3.89 5.60
N PHE A 86 -3.35 4.64 6.63
CA PHE A 86 -3.79 6.01 6.86
C PHE A 86 -2.61 6.86 7.35
N PHE A 87 -2.64 8.14 7.04
CA PHE A 87 -1.56 9.09 7.36
C PHE A 87 -2.09 10.24 8.20
N GLN A 88 -2.25 9.98 9.50
CA GLN A 88 -2.70 10.99 10.49
C GLN A 88 -1.56 11.71 11.21
N LEU A 89 -0.31 11.32 10.96
CA LEU A 89 0.87 11.93 11.57
C LEU A 89 1.58 12.87 10.59
N SER A 90 2.34 13.81 11.14
CA SER A 90 3.15 14.77 10.41
C SER A 90 4.49 14.98 11.12
N LEU A 91 5.56 15.05 10.33
CA LEU A 91 6.91 15.42 10.76
C LEU A 91 7.07 16.95 10.91
N GLY A 92 6.03 17.71 10.58
CA GLY A 92 6.04 19.17 10.60
C GLY A 92 6.66 19.81 9.35
N ASP A 93 7.05 18.99 8.37
CA ASP A 93 7.52 19.39 7.04
C ASP A 93 6.64 18.73 5.98
N LYS A 94 6.03 19.55 5.12
CA LYS A 94 5.04 19.08 4.15
C LYS A 94 5.66 18.20 3.06
N GLU A 95 6.85 18.57 2.58
CA GLU A 95 7.52 17.85 1.50
C GLU A 95 8.00 16.49 2.01
N LEU A 96 8.58 16.48 3.22
CA LEU A 96 8.98 15.24 3.87
C LEU A 96 7.78 14.33 4.18
N ASP A 97 6.66 14.90 4.64
CA ASP A 97 5.42 14.13 4.84
C ASP A 97 4.92 13.50 3.54
N GLU A 98 4.90 14.27 2.44
CA GLU A 98 4.47 13.76 1.13
C GLU A 98 5.39 12.63 0.64
N GLN A 99 6.71 12.79 0.78
CA GLN A 99 7.68 11.74 0.43
C GLN A 99 7.47 10.48 1.28
N MET A 100 7.32 10.63 2.60
CA MET A 100 7.05 9.52 3.51
C MET A 100 5.76 8.78 3.18
N MET A 101 4.70 9.51 2.84
CA MET A 101 3.43 8.91 2.41
C MET A 101 3.57 8.10 1.13
N ILE A 102 4.27 8.64 0.12
CA ILE A 102 4.51 7.95 -1.15
C ILE A 102 5.28 6.66 -0.89
N MET A 103 6.41 6.73 -0.20
CA MET A 103 7.24 5.56 0.09
C MET A 103 6.50 4.50 0.94
N SER A 104 5.72 4.93 1.93
CA SER A 104 4.89 4.04 2.74
C SER A 104 3.81 3.34 1.91
N THR A 105 3.23 4.06 0.96
CA THR A 105 2.18 3.56 0.06
C THR A 105 2.77 2.58 -0.94
N ASP A 106 3.94 2.86 -1.51
CA ASP A 106 4.65 1.96 -2.43
C ASP A 106 4.99 0.63 -1.75
N LEU A 107 5.53 0.69 -0.53
CA LEU A 107 5.83 -0.50 0.27
C LEU A 107 4.58 -1.28 0.68
N TYR A 108 3.49 -0.60 0.98
CA TYR A 108 2.18 -1.24 1.20
C TYR A 108 1.69 -1.92 -0.08
N ASN A 109 1.84 -1.26 -1.22
CA ASN A 109 1.42 -1.75 -2.52
C ASN A 109 2.22 -2.98 -2.96
N VAL A 110 3.51 -3.10 -2.61
CA VAL A 110 4.28 -4.35 -2.81
C VAL A 110 3.55 -5.56 -2.21
N ALA A 111 2.91 -5.42 -1.04
CA ALA A 111 2.13 -6.51 -0.45
C ALA A 111 0.83 -6.77 -1.24
N MET A 112 0.11 -5.71 -1.60
CA MET A 112 -1.15 -5.77 -2.34
C MET A 112 -0.94 -6.38 -3.73
N HIS A 113 0.11 -5.97 -4.44
CA HIS A 113 0.45 -6.40 -5.78
C HIS A 113 0.73 -7.89 -5.87
N ARG A 114 1.16 -8.55 -4.78
CA ARG A 114 1.26 -10.02 -4.76
C ARG A 114 -0.07 -10.72 -5.02
N VAL A 115 -1.19 -10.09 -4.64
CA VAL A 115 -2.54 -10.60 -4.91
C VAL A 115 -3.06 -10.05 -6.24
N VAL A 116 -2.89 -8.74 -6.49
CA VAL A 116 -3.36 -8.08 -7.71
C VAL A 116 -2.72 -8.70 -8.97
N VAL A 117 -1.40 -8.79 -9.02
CA VAL A 117 -0.65 -9.35 -10.17
C VAL A 117 -1.02 -10.80 -10.42
N ALA A 118 -1.18 -11.61 -9.35
CA ALA A 118 -1.58 -13.01 -9.47
C ALA A 118 -2.98 -13.14 -10.10
N GLU A 119 -3.93 -12.30 -9.70
CA GLU A 119 -5.27 -12.29 -10.27
C GLU A 119 -5.25 -11.72 -11.70
N GLN A 120 -4.48 -10.68 -11.98
CA GLN A 120 -4.31 -10.13 -13.34
C GLN A 120 -3.76 -11.16 -14.32
N ARG A 121 -2.72 -11.91 -13.93
CA ARG A 121 -2.14 -13.00 -14.74
C ARG A 121 -3.17 -14.10 -15.00
N LYS A 122 -3.94 -14.49 -13.98
CA LYS A 122 -4.97 -15.53 -14.11
C LYS A 122 -6.05 -15.17 -15.15
N HIS A 123 -6.38 -13.89 -15.29
CA HIS A 123 -7.34 -13.39 -16.30
C HIS A 123 -6.68 -12.91 -17.60
N GLY A 124 -5.36 -13.07 -17.76
CA GLY A 124 -4.65 -12.70 -18.98
C GLY A 124 -4.44 -11.20 -19.18
N PHE A 125 -4.63 -10.37 -18.14
CA PHE A 125 -4.34 -8.94 -18.20
C PHE A 125 -2.85 -8.63 -18.19
N ILE A 126 -2.02 -9.55 -17.72
CA ILE A 126 -0.56 -9.50 -17.83
C ILE A 126 -0.12 -10.63 -18.76
N ASN A 127 0.56 -10.25 -19.83
CA ASN A 127 1.15 -11.12 -20.85
C ASN A 127 2.55 -10.60 -21.22
N ASP A 128 3.23 -11.26 -22.16
CA ASP A 128 4.60 -10.89 -22.56
C ASP A 128 4.72 -9.42 -23.02
N GLN A 129 3.72 -8.88 -23.73
CA GLN A 129 3.72 -7.48 -24.15
C GLN A 129 3.67 -6.53 -22.95
N ILE A 130 2.77 -6.79 -21.99
CA ILE A 130 2.65 -5.97 -20.78
C ILE A 130 3.93 -6.04 -19.94
N GLU A 131 4.61 -7.19 -19.91
CA GLU A 131 5.89 -7.35 -19.23
C GLU A 131 7.02 -6.53 -19.86
N GLU A 132 7.06 -6.46 -21.19
CA GLU A 132 8.00 -5.60 -21.93
C GLU A 132 7.68 -4.11 -21.74
N GLU A 133 6.41 -3.73 -21.77
CA GLU A 133 5.96 -2.36 -21.50
C GLU A 133 6.25 -1.94 -20.06
N TYR A 134 6.19 -2.86 -19.11
CA TYR A 134 6.55 -2.61 -17.72
C TYR A 134 8.05 -2.38 -17.56
N LEU A 135 8.90 -3.14 -18.27
CA LEU A 135 10.36 -2.90 -18.27
C LEU A 135 10.66 -1.48 -18.78
N LYS A 136 10.01 -1.05 -19.86
CA LYS A 136 10.16 0.32 -20.37
C LYS A 136 9.73 1.37 -19.32
N GLY A 137 8.70 1.06 -18.54
CA GLY A 137 8.26 1.92 -17.43
C GLY A 137 9.32 2.05 -16.34
N ILE A 138 10.00 0.94 -16.00
CA ILE A 138 11.15 0.95 -15.08
C ILE A 138 12.29 1.80 -15.66
N GLU A 139 12.68 1.55 -16.91
CA GLU A 139 13.79 2.26 -17.57
C GLU A 139 13.51 3.75 -17.79
N HIS A 140 12.24 4.13 -17.92
CA HIS A 140 11.82 5.52 -17.98
C HIS A 140 11.88 6.21 -16.60
N THR A 141 11.69 5.45 -15.53
CA THR A 141 11.61 5.98 -14.15
C THR A 141 12.98 6.04 -13.49
N LEU A 142 13.85 5.05 -13.74
CA LEU A 142 15.12 4.89 -13.05
C LEU A 142 16.30 5.16 -13.98
N THR A 143 17.22 6.02 -13.54
CA THR A 143 18.54 6.11 -14.19
C THR A 143 19.42 4.92 -13.77
N PRO A 144 20.37 4.42 -14.60
CA PRO A 144 21.28 3.36 -14.18
C PRO A 144 22.13 3.74 -12.97
N GLU A 145 22.50 2.76 -12.14
CA GLU A 145 23.34 2.96 -10.96
C GLU A 145 24.71 3.55 -11.30
N LYS A 146 25.19 4.43 -10.43
CA LYS A 146 26.49 5.12 -10.51
C LYS A 146 27.14 5.09 -9.12
N GLU A 147 28.40 5.51 -9.01
CA GLU A 147 29.15 5.49 -7.73
C GLU A 147 28.49 6.39 -6.66
N GLU A 148 28.11 7.61 -7.03
CA GLU A 148 27.22 8.46 -6.23
C GLU A 148 25.78 8.15 -6.61
N ASP A 149 24.94 7.87 -5.60
CA ASP A 149 23.64 7.29 -5.86
C ASP A 149 22.58 7.79 -4.86
N ASP A 150 21.98 8.92 -5.23
CA ASP A 150 20.85 9.52 -4.52
C ASP A 150 19.52 8.81 -4.83
N GLU A 151 19.49 7.92 -5.83
CA GLU A 151 18.30 7.20 -6.28
C GLU A 151 18.18 5.78 -5.67
N ARG A 152 19.14 5.32 -4.84
CA ARG A 152 19.17 3.97 -4.23
C ARG A 152 17.82 3.53 -3.69
N THR A 153 17.19 4.42 -2.95
CA THR A 153 15.91 4.20 -2.28
C THR A 153 14.77 4.02 -3.29
N LEU A 154 14.70 4.90 -4.30
CA LEU A 154 13.71 4.80 -5.37
C LEU A 154 13.91 3.51 -6.18
N ARG A 155 15.15 3.18 -6.56
CA ARG A 155 15.47 1.94 -7.28
C ARG A 155 15.06 0.71 -6.48
N LEU A 156 15.36 0.68 -5.18
CA LEU A 156 14.95 -0.43 -4.32
C LEU A 156 13.43 -0.61 -4.31
N LEU A 157 12.67 0.48 -4.13
CA LEU A 157 11.21 0.43 -4.13
C LEU A 157 10.66 -0.09 -5.47
N THR A 158 11.09 0.51 -6.57
CA THR A 158 10.64 0.13 -7.91
C THR A 158 11.03 -1.31 -8.27
N LEU A 159 12.26 -1.73 -7.97
CA LEU A 159 12.71 -3.08 -8.29
C LEU A 159 12.07 -4.13 -7.38
N LEU A 160 11.81 -3.81 -6.11
CA LEU A 160 11.07 -4.73 -5.23
C LEU A 160 9.66 -4.98 -5.77
N ASP A 161 8.97 -3.94 -6.22
CA ASP A 161 7.66 -4.10 -6.86
C ASP A 161 7.76 -4.83 -8.21
N ALA A 162 8.82 -4.57 -8.98
CA ALA A 162 9.08 -5.29 -10.22
C ALA A 162 9.28 -6.80 -10.00
N LEU A 163 9.94 -7.21 -8.92
CA LEU A 163 10.07 -8.62 -8.56
C LEU A 163 8.70 -9.25 -8.24
N VAL A 164 7.80 -8.50 -7.60
CA VAL A 164 6.40 -8.94 -7.40
C VAL A 164 5.65 -9.04 -8.73
N PHE A 165 5.83 -8.06 -9.61
CA PHE A 165 5.18 -8.01 -10.92
C PHE A 165 5.62 -9.18 -11.82
N TYR A 166 6.93 -9.40 -11.98
CA TYR A 166 7.46 -10.45 -12.85
C TYR A 166 7.31 -11.85 -12.28
N GLY A 167 7.50 -12.03 -10.95
CA GLY A 167 7.43 -13.34 -10.32
C GLY A 167 8.30 -14.37 -11.03
N ASP A 168 7.69 -15.50 -11.44
CA ASP A 168 8.38 -16.59 -12.14
C ASP A 168 8.98 -16.19 -13.50
N ASN A 169 8.54 -15.07 -14.08
CA ASN A 169 9.04 -14.57 -15.36
C ASN A 169 10.26 -13.65 -15.23
N LEU A 170 10.76 -13.40 -14.01
CA LEU A 170 11.89 -12.51 -13.76
C LEU A 170 13.12 -12.85 -14.62
N SER A 171 13.41 -14.13 -14.84
CA SER A 171 14.60 -14.58 -15.58
C SER A 171 14.69 -14.02 -17.00
N LYS A 172 13.57 -13.61 -17.61
CA LYS A 172 13.55 -12.95 -18.93
C LYS A 172 14.17 -11.55 -18.89
N TYR A 173 14.06 -10.85 -17.76
CA TYR A 173 14.41 -9.43 -17.60
C TYR A 173 15.60 -9.23 -16.66
N GLU A 174 15.93 -10.24 -15.86
CA GLU A 174 16.94 -10.20 -14.80
C GLU A 174 18.28 -9.66 -15.27
N LYS A 175 18.77 -10.10 -16.43
CA LYS A 175 20.04 -9.64 -16.98
C LYS A 175 20.06 -8.13 -17.22
N VAL A 176 18.99 -7.58 -17.79
CA VAL A 176 18.89 -6.13 -18.07
C VAL A 176 18.84 -5.34 -16.76
N LEU A 177 18.08 -5.84 -15.78
CA LEU A 177 17.97 -5.21 -14.46
C LEU A 177 19.28 -5.28 -13.69
N GLU A 178 20.02 -6.39 -13.77
CA GLU A 178 21.31 -6.57 -13.11
C GLU A 178 22.41 -5.71 -13.74
N GLU A 179 22.41 -5.56 -15.06
CA GLU A 179 23.35 -4.67 -15.76
C GLU A 179 23.14 -3.20 -15.40
N LYS A 180 21.90 -2.76 -15.17
CA LYS A 180 21.57 -1.36 -14.90
C LYS A 180 21.50 -1.01 -13.41
N TYR A 181 21.06 -1.95 -12.57
CA TYR A 181 20.72 -1.71 -11.18
C TYR A 181 21.24 -2.83 -10.24
N PRO A 182 22.53 -3.19 -10.29
CA PRO A 182 23.06 -4.36 -9.59
C PRO A 182 22.87 -4.33 -8.07
N LEU A 183 23.10 -3.20 -7.40
CA LEU A 183 23.04 -3.10 -5.94
C LEU A 183 21.60 -3.10 -5.44
N ALA A 184 20.73 -2.30 -6.05
CA ALA A 184 19.32 -2.21 -5.69
C ALA A 184 18.59 -3.52 -6.02
N LEU A 185 18.90 -4.18 -7.14
CA LEU A 185 18.31 -5.48 -7.48
C LEU A 185 18.71 -6.56 -6.47
N ALA A 186 19.99 -6.59 -6.04
CA ALA A 186 20.44 -7.55 -5.03
C ALA A 186 19.70 -7.36 -3.69
N ALA A 187 19.54 -6.11 -3.24
CA ALA A 187 18.76 -5.78 -2.05
C ALA A 187 17.27 -6.14 -2.21
N ALA A 188 16.66 -5.80 -3.34
CA ALA A 188 15.28 -6.14 -3.66
C ALA A 188 15.04 -7.65 -3.62
N LYS A 189 15.94 -8.46 -4.19
CA LYS A 189 15.86 -9.92 -4.17
C LYS A 189 15.92 -10.50 -2.74
N LYS A 190 16.77 -9.95 -1.86
CA LYS A 190 16.84 -10.34 -0.45
C LYS A 190 15.50 -10.11 0.25
N ILE A 191 14.90 -8.93 0.07
CA ILE A 191 13.58 -8.61 0.65
C ILE A 191 12.49 -9.50 0.03
N TYR A 192 12.49 -9.64 -1.29
CA TYR A 192 11.51 -10.43 -2.04
C TYR A 192 11.44 -11.89 -1.59
N ALA A 193 12.61 -12.55 -1.44
CA ALA A 193 12.69 -13.93 -0.96
C ALA A 193 12.04 -14.08 0.43
N GLU A 194 12.29 -13.12 1.32
CA GLU A 194 11.73 -13.13 2.66
C GLU A 194 10.21 -12.94 2.67
N ILE A 195 9.68 -12.00 1.89
CA ILE A 195 8.24 -11.70 1.89
C ILE A 195 7.44 -12.78 1.15
N THR A 196 8.04 -13.46 0.16
CA THR A 196 7.40 -14.52 -0.61
C THR A 196 7.48 -15.91 0.03
N SER A 197 8.31 -16.10 1.04
CA SER A 197 8.40 -17.35 1.83
C SER A 197 7.06 -17.85 2.38
N LYS A 198 6.06 -16.97 2.53
CA LYS A 198 4.69 -17.31 2.92
C LYS A 198 3.67 -16.69 1.94
N PRO A 199 2.62 -17.44 1.57
CA PRO A 199 1.56 -16.91 0.72
C PRO A 199 0.64 -15.95 1.50
N ILE A 200 0.00 -15.02 0.79
CA ILE A 200 -1.06 -14.17 1.34
C ILE A 200 -2.40 -14.82 1.00
N LYS A 201 -3.09 -15.37 2.00
CA LYS A 201 -4.37 -16.08 1.82
C LYS A 201 -5.54 -15.40 2.54
N SER A 202 -5.25 -14.42 3.39
CA SER A 202 -6.24 -13.74 4.22
C SER A 202 -5.83 -12.29 4.49
N PRO A 203 -6.76 -11.43 4.94
CA PRO A 203 -6.43 -10.08 5.43
C PRO A 203 -5.37 -10.09 6.54
N PHE A 204 -5.35 -11.13 7.37
CA PHE A 204 -4.34 -11.27 8.43
C PHE A 204 -2.94 -11.54 7.86
N ASP A 205 -2.84 -12.39 6.84
CA ASP A 205 -1.55 -12.65 6.16
C ASP A 205 -1.06 -11.39 5.43
N MET A 206 -1.99 -10.63 4.82
CA MET A 206 -1.67 -9.36 4.18
C MET A 206 -1.06 -8.38 5.19
N ARG A 207 -1.73 -8.17 6.34
CA ARG A 207 -1.21 -7.30 7.40
C ARG A 207 0.21 -7.70 7.82
N ARG A 208 0.43 -9.00 8.03
CA ARG A 208 1.76 -9.51 8.40
C ARG A 208 2.81 -9.26 7.31
N SER A 209 2.42 -9.39 6.04
CA SER A 209 3.31 -9.12 4.91
C SER A 209 3.70 -7.64 4.85
N ILE A 210 2.74 -6.72 5.03
CA ILE A 210 3.00 -5.27 5.06
C ILE A 210 4.00 -4.91 6.16
N ILE A 211 3.75 -5.37 7.39
CA ILE A 211 4.65 -5.11 8.53
C ILE A 211 6.06 -5.68 8.26
N LYS A 212 6.16 -6.87 7.67
CA LYS A 212 7.44 -7.48 7.32
C LYS A 212 8.18 -6.66 6.25
N ILE A 213 7.48 -6.17 5.23
CA ILE A 213 8.06 -5.32 4.19
C ILE A 213 8.63 -4.03 4.80
N TYR A 214 7.87 -3.34 5.65
CA TYR A 214 8.35 -2.14 6.35
C TYR A 214 9.63 -2.42 7.15
N SER A 215 9.64 -3.47 7.96
CA SER A 215 10.82 -3.82 8.77
C SER A 215 12.04 -4.19 7.93
N LEU A 216 11.86 -4.96 6.84
CA LEU A 216 12.96 -5.34 5.95
C LEU A 216 13.51 -4.16 5.16
N PHE A 217 12.65 -3.24 4.76
CA PHE A 217 13.06 -2.02 4.09
C PHE A 217 13.88 -1.11 5.01
N ASP A 218 13.41 -0.89 6.24
CA ASP A 218 14.15 -0.11 7.24
C ASP A 218 15.52 -0.74 7.56
N GLN A 219 15.58 -2.07 7.68
CA GLN A 219 16.85 -2.78 7.83
C GLN A 219 17.79 -2.53 6.64
N GLN A 220 17.24 -2.55 5.42
CA GLN A 220 18.05 -2.29 4.21
C GLN A 220 18.53 -0.85 4.13
N MET A 221 17.73 0.14 4.56
CA MET A 221 18.16 1.54 4.67
C MET A 221 19.33 1.67 5.67
N GLN A 222 19.22 1.03 6.84
CA GLN A 222 20.30 1.03 7.83
C GLN A 222 21.57 0.36 7.31
N ASP A 223 21.46 -0.77 6.59
CA ASP A 223 22.60 -1.46 5.96
C ASP A 223 23.33 -0.53 4.95
N TRP A 224 22.61 0.43 4.35
CA TRP A 224 23.16 1.45 3.45
C TRP A 224 23.56 2.76 4.15
N GLY A 225 23.44 2.84 5.48
CA GLY A 225 23.70 4.06 6.25
C GLY A 225 22.68 5.18 6.01
N LEU A 226 21.50 4.84 5.48
CA LEU A 226 20.40 5.76 5.24
C LEU A 226 19.41 5.74 6.42
N PRO A 227 18.66 6.83 6.66
CA PRO A 227 17.60 6.87 7.66
C PRO A 227 16.52 5.83 7.39
N ALA A 228 16.05 5.16 8.45
CA ALA A 228 14.87 4.32 8.39
C ALA A 228 13.60 5.18 8.29
N LEU A 229 12.54 4.64 7.67
CA LEU A 229 11.25 5.32 7.56
C LEU A 229 10.43 5.22 8.84
N HIS A 230 10.62 4.14 9.63
CA HIS A 230 9.84 3.88 10.83
C HIS A 230 8.32 3.83 10.56
N ASN A 231 7.93 3.18 9.46
CA ASN A 231 6.53 3.02 9.05
C ASN A 231 5.68 2.22 10.05
N ASN A 232 6.32 1.46 10.94
CA ASN A 232 5.65 0.85 12.08
C ASN A 232 5.02 1.89 13.02
N GLU A 233 5.56 3.10 13.09
CA GLU A 233 5.06 4.21 13.90
C GLU A 233 4.35 5.27 13.05
N TYR A 234 4.96 5.67 11.93
CA TYR A 234 4.44 6.73 11.06
C TYR A 234 3.11 6.35 10.39
N THR A 235 3.04 5.14 9.82
CA THR A 235 1.88 4.69 9.04
C THR A 235 0.86 3.98 9.95
N THR A 236 -0.36 4.49 10.00
CA THR A 236 -1.45 3.78 10.68
C THR A 236 -1.97 2.68 9.78
N LEU A 237 -1.91 1.42 10.21
CA LEU A 237 -2.41 0.27 9.47
C LEU A 237 -3.63 -0.33 10.20
N SER A 238 -4.76 -0.49 9.52
CA SER A 238 -5.98 -0.99 10.15
C SER A 238 -5.77 -2.35 10.84
N PRO A 239 -6.18 -2.49 12.12
CA PRO A 239 -5.92 -3.70 12.87
C PRO A 239 -6.80 -4.86 12.38
N VAL A 240 -6.19 -6.05 12.29
CA VAL A 240 -6.89 -7.31 12.03
C VAL A 240 -6.98 -8.10 13.33
N LEU A 241 -8.18 -8.22 13.87
CA LEU A 241 -8.45 -8.70 15.23
C LEU A 241 -9.42 -9.88 15.21
N SER A 242 -9.25 -10.81 16.16
CA SER A 242 -10.28 -11.83 16.43
C SER A 242 -11.41 -11.29 17.29
N GLU A 243 -12.57 -11.93 17.23
CA GLU A 243 -13.69 -11.70 18.14
C GLU A 243 -13.28 -11.72 19.61
N ARG A 244 -12.35 -12.62 19.98
CA ARG A 244 -11.80 -12.64 21.34
C ARG A 244 -11.05 -11.35 21.67
N GLN A 245 -10.17 -10.88 20.78
CA GLN A 245 -9.38 -9.67 21.01
C GLN A 245 -10.25 -8.43 21.12
N LEU A 246 -11.36 -8.36 20.38
CA LEU A 246 -12.34 -7.28 20.45
C LEU A 246 -12.99 -7.14 21.83
N ARG A 247 -13.10 -8.23 22.60
CA ARG A 247 -13.66 -8.25 23.96
C ARG A 247 -12.63 -8.03 25.07
N LEU A 248 -11.33 -8.08 24.75
CA LEU A 248 -10.27 -7.81 25.72
C LEU A 248 -10.20 -6.31 26.01
N GLU A 249 -9.59 -5.95 27.14
CA GLU A 249 -9.29 -4.56 27.46
C GLU A 249 -8.17 -4.02 26.56
N MET A 250 -8.20 -2.73 26.27
CA MET A 250 -7.19 -2.05 25.45
C MET A 250 -5.76 -2.34 25.91
N ARG A 251 -5.49 -2.34 27.22
CA ARG A 251 -4.17 -2.64 27.80
C ARG A 251 -3.61 -4.01 27.43
N GLN A 252 -4.48 -4.98 27.10
CA GLN A 252 -4.08 -6.34 26.77
C GLN A 252 -3.70 -6.49 25.29
N VAL A 253 -4.14 -5.58 24.42
CA VAL A 253 -3.99 -5.68 22.96
C VAL A 253 -3.10 -4.58 22.39
N PHE A 254 -3.19 -3.38 22.97
CA PHE A 254 -2.49 -2.19 22.51
C PHE A 254 -1.68 -1.53 23.63
N GLU A 255 -0.68 -0.79 23.19
CA GLU A 255 0.09 0.14 23.99
C GLU A 255 -0.01 1.52 23.35
N ILE A 256 -0.26 2.53 24.16
CA ILE A 256 -0.34 3.91 23.72
C ILE A 256 1.03 4.54 23.96
N TYR A 257 1.68 4.89 22.86
CA TYR A 257 3.00 5.50 22.84
C TYR A 257 2.87 6.99 22.52
N HIS A 258 3.73 7.80 23.13
CA HIS A 258 3.80 9.24 22.88
C HIS A 258 4.70 9.50 21.68
N SER A 259 4.11 9.93 20.57
CA SER A 259 4.86 10.20 19.34
C SER A 259 5.64 11.51 19.44
N ASP A 260 6.82 11.53 18.85
CA ASP A 260 7.53 12.79 18.57
C ASP A 260 6.95 13.52 17.35
N MET A 261 6.08 12.86 16.60
CA MET A 261 5.33 13.44 15.47
C MET A 261 4.09 14.20 15.94
N LYS A 262 3.62 15.10 15.07
CA LYS A 262 2.40 15.88 15.27
C LYS A 262 1.19 15.20 14.67
N GLU A 263 0.01 15.51 15.20
CA GLU A 263 -1.25 15.21 14.54
C GLU A 263 -1.37 16.08 13.27
N ARG A 264 -1.57 15.43 12.13
CA ARG A 264 -1.57 16.09 10.82
C ARG A 264 -2.66 17.15 10.73
N GLY A 265 -2.30 18.32 10.19
CA GLY A 265 -3.19 19.49 10.11
C GLY A 265 -3.29 20.27 11.42
N THR A 266 -2.51 19.90 12.45
CA THR A 266 -2.43 20.59 13.72
C THR A 266 -0.98 20.76 14.18
N ASP A 267 -0.76 21.57 15.21
CA ASP A 267 0.54 21.70 15.88
C ASP A 267 0.69 20.83 17.13
N LYS A 268 -0.32 20.01 17.45
CA LYS A 268 -0.32 19.18 18.66
C LYS A 268 0.46 17.91 18.43
N ARG A 269 1.14 17.43 19.47
CA ARG A 269 1.71 16.09 19.47
C ARG A 269 0.59 15.05 19.37
N ALA A 270 0.91 13.90 18.79
CA ALA A 270 -0.01 12.78 18.71
C ALA A 270 0.41 11.63 19.63
N TYR A 271 -0.56 10.82 20.03
CA TYR A 271 -0.31 9.50 20.60
C TYR A 271 -0.63 8.44 19.55
N VAL A 272 0.12 7.34 19.57
CA VAL A 272 -0.06 6.22 18.64
C VAL A 272 -0.42 4.95 19.40
N GLY A 273 -1.40 4.23 18.88
CA GLY A 273 -1.82 2.92 19.39
C GLY A 273 -1.03 1.81 18.74
N LEU A 274 0.08 1.40 19.36
CA LEU A 274 0.90 0.29 18.89
C LEU A 274 0.29 -1.03 19.31
N ARG A 275 0.15 -1.95 18.37
CA ARG A 275 -0.33 -3.30 18.69
C ARG A 275 0.76 -4.09 19.40
N ARG A 276 0.49 -4.59 20.61
CA ARG A 276 1.51 -5.23 21.46
C ARG A 276 2.20 -6.44 20.80
N SER A 277 1.51 -7.14 19.91
CA SER A 277 2.04 -8.34 19.27
C SER A 277 3.04 -8.07 18.14
N ASP A 278 2.98 -6.91 17.51
CA ASP A 278 3.76 -6.62 16.30
C ASP A 278 4.32 -5.18 16.22
N GLY A 279 4.02 -4.32 17.19
CA GLY A 279 4.55 -2.97 17.27
C GLY A 279 4.03 -2.01 16.20
N GLN A 280 3.04 -2.41 15.39
CA GLN A 280 2.50 -1.55 14.32
C GLN A 280 1.43 -0.61 14.86
N ASN A 281 1.56 0.68 14.53
CA ASN A 281 0.57 1.71 14.73
C ASN A 281 -0.75 1.31 14.05
N SER A 282 -1.81 1.26 14.86
CA SER A 282 -3.15 0.87 14.43
C SER A 282 -4.19 1.97 14.57
N PHE A 283 -3.87 3.05 15.28
CA PHE A 283 -4.70 4.25 15.41
C PHE A 283 -3.89 5.39 16.01
N THR A 284 -4.34 6.62 15.79
CA THR A 284 -3.78 7.81 16.44
C THR A 284 -4.81 8.40 17.41
N LEU A 285 -4.32 9.05 18.46
CA LEU A 285 -5.13 9.78 19.42
C LEU A 285 -4.60 11.21 19.52
N PRO A 286 -5.50 12.22 19.55
CA PRO A 286 -5.10 13.59 19.78
C PRO A 286 -4.54 13.73 21.20
N THR A 287 -3.72 14.76 21.43
CA THR A 287 -3.26 15.06 22.79
C THR A 287 -4.45 15.42 23.70
N PRO A 288 -4.61 14.73 24.86
CA PRO A 288 -5.63 15.05 25.85
C PRO A 288 -5.61 16.52 26.29
N ALA A 289 -6.79 17.13 26.46
CA ALA A 289 -6.88 18.54 26.83
C ALA A 289 -6.53 18.82 28.29
N ASN A 290 -6.87 17.92 29.23
CA ASN A 290 -6.59 18.03 30.69
C ASN A 290 -6.58 16.64 31.36
N ASN A 291 -5.78 16.44 32.43
CA ASN A 291 -5.71 15.19 33.23
C ASN A 291 -5.39 13.90 32.41
N ALA A 292 -4.37 13.97 31.57
CA ALA A 292 -3.91 12.86 30.73
C ALA A 292 -3.81 11.48 31.44
N PRO A 293 -3.33 11.35 32.69
CA PRO A 293 -3.20 10.03 33.32
C PRO A 293 -4.52 9.29 33.55
N GLU A 294 -5.57 10.00 34.02
CA GLU A 294 -6.88 9.40 34.27
C GLU A 294 -7.62 9.09 32.97
N GLU A 295 -7.43 9.93 31.95
CA GLU A 295 -7.97 9.69 30.61
C GLU A 295 -7.34 8.43 29.99
N PHE A 296 -6.01 8.29 30.02
CA PHE A 296 -5.35 7.08 29.53
C PHE A 296 -5.73 5.85 30.33
N LYS A 297 -5.90 5.96 31.65
CA LYS A 297 -6.36 4.83 32.48
C LYS A 297 -7.73 4.33 32.02
N LYS A 298 -8.69 5.23 31.80
CA LYS A 298 -10.00 4.89 31.24
C LYS A 298 -9.86 4.26 29.86
N ILE A 299 -9.00 4.83 29.00
CA ILE A 299 -8.79 4.28 27.66
C ILE A 299 -8.27 2.84 27.75
N TYR A 300 -7.33 2.57 28.65
CA TYR A 300 -6.73 1.25 28.83
C TYR A 300 -7.67 0.20 29.41
N ASP A 301 -8.67 0.62 30.21
CA ASP A 301 -9.63 -0.28 30.89
C ASP A 301 -10.85 -0.63 30.02
N GLN A 302 -11.09 0.09 28.92
CA GLN A 302 -12.25 -0.19 28.06
C GLN A 302 -12.02 -1.40 27.12
N PRO A 303 -13.09 -2.10 26.70
CA PRO A 303 -13.01 -3.11 25.66
C PRO A 303 -12.51 -2.54 24.33
N VAL A 304 -11.68 -3.32 23.62
CA VAL A 304 -11.10 -2.90 22.33
C VAL A 304 -12.17 -2.51 21.32
N LYS A 305 -13.25 -3.28 21.20
CA LYS A 305 -14.34 -2.99 20.26
C LYS A 305 -14.97 -1.62 20.51
N GLU A 306 -15.27 -1.34 21.77
CA GLU A 306 -15.91 -0.10 22.19
C GLU A 306 -15.02 1.10 21.86
N PHE A 307 -13.72 1.02 22.18
CA PHE A 307 -12.76 2.06 21.83
C PHE A 307 -12.73 2.34 20.33
N LEU A 308 -12.56 1.28 19.51
CA LEU A 308 -12.42 1.42 18.06
C LEU A 308 -13.67 2.03 17.44
N GLU A 309 -14.87 1.63 17.89
CA GLU A 309 -16.13 2.17 17.40
C GLU A 309 -16.37 3.62 17.84
N GLN A 310 -16.07 3.96 19.11
CA GLN A 310 -16.21 5.33 19.62
C GLN A 310 -15.29 6.33 18.91
N ASN A 311 -14.11 5.87 18.49
CA ASN A 311 -13.10 6.70 17.82
C ASN A 311 -13.12 6.53 16.30
N SER A 312 -14.14 5.86 15.75
CA SER A 312 -14.28 5.61 14.31
C SER A 312 -13.02 5.02 13.66
N VAL A 313 -12.28 4.18 14.39
CA VAL A 313 -11.07 3.51 13.90
C VAL A 313 -11.49 2.31 13.05
N PRO A 314 -11.20 2.29 11.73
CA PRO A 314 -11.54 1.15 10.89
C PRO A 314 -10.76 -0.10 11.31
N TYR A 315 -11.45 -1.22 11.50
CA TYR A 315 -10.83 -2.50 11.86
C TYR A 315 -11.43 -3.68 11.10
N ILE A 316 -10.69 -4.78 11.05
CA ILE A 316 -11.09 -6.02 10.36
C ILE A 316 -11.23 -7.14 11.38
N VAL A 317 -12.36 -7.83 11.35
CA VAL A 317 -12.56 -9.04 12.15
C VAL A 317 -12.08 -10.26 11.36
N ARG A 318 -11.03 -10.95 11.84
CA ARG A 318 -10.63 -12.23 11.25
C ARG A 318 -11.65 -13.30 11.65
N LYS A 319 -12.20 -13.97 10.63
CA LYS A 319 -13.10 -15.12 10.79
C LYS A 319 -12.33 -16.36 11.21
#